data_AF-A0A1K0GNJ3-F1
#
_entry.id   AF-A0A1K0GNJ3-F1
#
_cell.length_a   1.000
_cell.length_b   1.000
_cell.length_c   1.000
_cell.angle_alpha   90.00
_cell.angle_beta   90.00
_cell.angle_gamma   90.00
#
_symmetry.space_group_name_H-M   'P 1'
#
loop_
_entity.id
_entity.type
_entity.pdbx_description
1 polymer ?
#
loop_
_entity_poly.entity_id
_entity_poly.type
_entity_poly.pdbx_seq_one_letter_code
_entity_poly.pdbx_strand_id
1 'polypeptide(L)'
;MGAHWSGALEEVDFLGRLYDVDALPSRDPRFSTAGQDIVQHRWLNNDWDDDWIFHDSRFGLADGDEALLALLVEMLHPEVRTDVTEVERIRSFLNRVLISDGYELVQVDDISGAPIFAACRVGAGVRGTMKNLIFASIGPKPEIVLADAVNNDLRIVRHGQNCLIYDRPLAAHGLTWAELTAWWADQEGIAAASERDVARSLYQRLDRSLGGNDAERRILRTYAERYVRLGPDIPALIPQVYLHYDPYIRTHHQPGAASLARQRMDFLLLLPHRVRVVIECDGKQHYADDDGRASPRRYAEMMAEDRELRLNGYEVYRFGGADLVDGPETVRRLDAFFDRLATRHAV
;
A
#
# COMPACT_ATOMS: atom_id res chain seq x y z
N MET A 1 3.90 -4.90 34.72
CA MET A 1 3.06 -4.50 33.57
C MET A 1 2.63 -5.82 32.96
N GLY A 2 1.41 -6.30 33.26
CA GLY A 2 1.07 -7.72 33.21
C GLY A 2 -0.16 -8.00 32.34
N ALA A 3 -0.04 -7.79 31.03
CA ALA A 3 -1.02 -8.32 30.07
C ALA A 3 -0.46 -9.63 29.52
N HIS A 4 -1.16 -10.74 29.76
CA HIS A 4 -0.77 -12.07 29.29
C HIS A 4 -0.87 -12.15 27.78
N TRP A 5 0.15 -12.64 27.06
CA TRP A 5 0.23 -12.53 25.59
C TRP A 5 -0.99 -13.15 24.87
N SER A 6 -1.55 -14.25 25.37
CA SER A 6 -2.75 -14.90 24.82
C SER A 6 -4.08 -14.15 25.05
N GLY A 7 -4.07 -13.04 25.78
CA GLY A 7 -5.27 -12.24 26.04
C GLY A 7 -6.35 -13.04 26.76
N ALA A 8 -7.54 -13.12 26.15
CA ALA A 8 -8.68 -13.89 26.66
C ALA A 8 -8.67 -15.38 26.26
N LEU A 9 -7.77 -15.79 25.36
CA LEU A 9 -7.66 -17.18 24.90
C LEU A 9 -6.73 -18.00 25.79
N GLU A 10 -6.95 -19.31 25.81
CA GLU A 10 -5.95 -20.25 26.30
C GLU A 10 -4.72 -20.22 25.39
N GLU A 11 -3.54 -20.49 25.95
CA GLU A 11 -2.27 -20.43 25.22
C GLU A 11 -2.24 -21.34 24.00
N VAL A 12 -2.82 -22.54 24.11
CA VAL A 12 -2.90 -23.51 23.00
C VAL A 12 -3.82 -23.00 21.89
N ASP A 13 -4.94 -22.37 22.24
CA ASP A 13 -5.90 -21.81 21.27
C ASP A 13 -5.31 -20.60 20.56
N PHE A 14 -4.62 -19.72 21.29
CA PHE A 14 -3.89 -18.59 20.70
C PHE A 14 -2.83 -19.09 19.71
N LEU A 15 -2.00 -20.05 20.12
CA LEU A 15 -0.93 -20.57 19.26
C LEU A 15 -1.46 -21.35 18.06
N GLY A 16 -2.61 -22.02 18.19
CA GLY A 16 -3.30 -22.69 17.10
C GLY A 16 -3.71 -21.77 15.94
N ARG A 17 -3.75 -20.45 16.18
CA ARG A 17 -4.03 -19.44 15.15
C ARG A 17 -2.80 -19.10 14.31
N LEU A 18 -1.61 -19.38 14.82
CA LEU A 18 -0.33 -19.06 14.19
C LEU A 18 0.42 -20.31 13.71
N TYR A 19 0.22 -21.43 14.39
CA TYR A 19 0.96 -22.68 14.18
C TYR A 19 0.04 -23.89 14.19
N ASP A 20 0.40 -24.91 13.43
CA ASP A 20 -0.17 -26.25 13.60
C ASP A 20 0.52 -26.94 14.80
N VAL A 21 0.01 -26.67 16.01
CA VAL A 21 0.61 -27.14 17.28
C VAL A 21 0.56 -28.67 17.44
N ASP A 22 -0.29 -29.35 16.67
CA ASP A 22 -0.39 -30.82 16.66
C ASP A 22 0.59 -31.46 15.66
N ALA A 23 1.05 -30.71 14.66
CA ALA A 23 2.14 -31.14 13.79
C ALA A 23 3.53 -30.93 14.43
N LEU A 24 3.65 -30.03 15.41
CA LEU A 24 4.92 -29.76 16.09
C LEU A 24 5.27 -30.87 17.09
N PRO A 25 6.54 -31.33 17.14
CA PRO A 25 6.95 -32.40 18.02
C PRO A 25 6.96 -31.97 19.49
N SER A 26 6.60 -32.90 20.36
CA SER A 26 6.78 -32.77 21.80
C SER A 26 8.27 -32.66 22.20
N ARG A 27 8.55 -31.90 23.26
CA ARG A 27 9.84 -31.90 23.97
C ARG A 27 9.82 -32.79 25.22
N ASP A 28 8.66 -33.24 25.64
CA ASP A 28 8.46 -34.21 26.70
C ASP A 28 8.22 -35.61 26.09
N PRO A 29 9.09 -36.60 26.35
CA PRO A 29 8.94 -37.95 25.79
C PRO A 29 7.63 -38.65 26.18
N ARG A 30 6.87 -38.13 27.15
CA ARG A 30 5.55 -38.65 27.55
C ARG A 30 4.43 -38.29 26.58
N PHE A 31 4.63 -37.28 25.73
CA PHE A 31 3.63 -36.75 24.80
C PHE A 31 4.14 -36.82 23.35
N SER A 32 3.21 -36.66 22.41
CA SER A 32 3.50 -36.72 20.96
C SER A 32 3.62 -35.33 20.34
N THR A 33 2.81 -34.37 20.77
CA THR A 33 2.71 -33.05 20.12
C THR A 33 3.05 -31.90 21.06
N ALA A 34 3.43 -30.76 20.50
CA ALA A 34 3.65 -29.53 21.26
C ALA A 34 2.35 -29.04 21.92
N GLY A 35 1.20 -29.22 21.28
CA GLY A 35 -0.10 -28.93 21.89
C GLY A 35 -0.34 -29.68 23.20
N GLN A 36 0.02 -30.98 23.25
CA GLN A 36 -0.06 -31.78 24.47
C GLN A 36 0.89 -31.29 25.57
N ASP A 37 2.12 -30.89 25.21
CA ASP A 37 3.05 -30.29 26.16
C ASP A 37 2.46 -29.03 26.80
N ILE A 38 1.92 -28.13 25.97
CA ILE A 38 1.37 -26.84 26.42
C ILE A 38 0.22 -27.10 27.40
N VAL A 39 -0.73 -27.97 27.04
CA VAL A 39 -1.85 -28.30 27.93
C VAL A 39 -1.37 -28.92 29.24
N GLN A 40 -0.42 -29.85 29.19
CA GLN A 40 0.08 -30.49 30.41
C GLN A 40 0.82 -29.49 31.31
N HIS A 41 1.72 -28.70 30.75
CA HIS A 41 2.67 -27.90 31.51
C HIS A 41 2.14 -26.51 31.89
N ARG A 42 1.32 -25.89 31.03
CA ARG A 42 0.75 -24.56 31.30
C ARG A 42 -0.59 -24.63 32.02
N TRP A 43 -1.43 -25.64 31.73
CA TRP A 43 -2.76 -25.72 32.34
C TRP A 43 -2.85 -26.71 33.50
N LEU A 44 -2.40 -27.96 33.30
CA LEU A 44 -2.58 -29.00 34.33
C LEU A 44 -1.55 -28.88 35.47
N ASN A 45 -0.30 -28.59 35.15
CA ASN A 45 0.78 -28.47 36.13
C ASN A 45 1.10 -27.03 36.52
N ASN A 46 1.00 -26.11 35.56
CA ASN A 46 1.46 -24.73 35.66
C ASN A 46 2.94 -24.64 36.12
N ASP A 47 3.82 -25.38 35.44
CA ASP A 47 5.24 -25.58 35.79
C ASP A 47 6.23 -25.01 34.77
N TRP A 48 5.76 -24.25 33.78
CA TRP A 48 6.58 -23.43 32.87
C TRP A 48 6.50 -21.94 33.20
N ASP A 49 7.49 -21.15 32.81
CA ASP A 49 7.52 -19.69 32.99
C ASP A 49 6.58 -18.96 32.01
N ASP A 50 6.03 -17.80 32.39
CA ASP A 50 5.05 -17.05 31.56
C ASP A 50 5.58 -16.57 30.20
N ASP A 51 6.90 -16.48 30.07
CA ASP A 51 7.62 -16.10 28.85
C ASP A 51 8.25 -17.30 28.11
N TRP A 52 7.88 -18.54 28.47
CA TRP A 52 8.42 -19.78 27.90
C TRP A 52 8.44 -19.76 26.35
N ILE A 53 7.41 -19.18 25.75
CA ILE A 53 7.21 -19.13 24.30
C ILE A 53 8.36 -18.39 23.59
N PHE A 54 8.96 -17.39 24.24
CA PHE A 54 10.09 -16.63 23.67
C PHE A 54 11.41 -17.42 23.65
N HIS A 55 11.46 -18.56 24.34
CA HIS A 55 12.65 -19.41 24.45
C HIS A 55 12.47 -20.78 23.79
N ASP A 56 11.24 -21.14 23.40
CA ASP A 56 10.96 -22.38 22.71
C ASP A 56 11.24 -22.27 21.21
N SER A 57 12.36 -22.86 20.78
CA SER A 57 12.80 -22.84 19.38
C SER A 57 11.82 -23.50 18.40
N ARG A 58 10.77 -24.22 18.86
CA ARG A 58 9.71 -24.74 17.98
C ARG A 58 8.93 -23.61 17.30
N PHE A 59 8.85 -22.44 17.94
CA PHE A 59 8.06 -21.30 17.46
C PHE A 59 8.91 -20.23 16.76
N GLY A 60 10.24 -20.33 16.84
CA GLY A 60 11.17 -19.49 16.09
C GLY A 60 11.20 -18.01 16.47
N LEU A 61 10.60 -17.61 17.61
CA LEU A 61 10.45 -16.20 17.99
C LEU A 61 11.77 -15.48 18.26
N ALA A 62 12.78 -16.20 18.76
CA ALA A 62 14.08 -15.62 19.10
C ALA A 62 14.95 -15.31 17.86
N ASP A 63 14.75 -16.06 16.78
CA ASP A 63 15.63 -16.05 15.60
C ASP A 63 14.92 -15.57 14.31
N GLY A 64 13.61 -15.29 14.37
CA GLY A 64 12.81 -14.94 13.20
C GLY A 64 11.90 -13.73 13.42
N ASP A 65 12.25 -12.61 12.77
CA ASP A 65 11.44 -11.37 12.77
C ASP A 65 9.99 -11.62 12.37
N GLU A 66 9.76 -12.44 11.32
CA GLU A 66 8.42 -12.72 10.81
C GLU A 66 7.54 -13.44 11.84
N ALA A 67 8.08 -14.45 12.52
CA ALA A 67 7.38 -15.19 13.56
C ALA A 67 7.08 -14.31 14.78
N LEU A 68 8.07 -13.49 15.20
CA LEU A 68 7.88 -12.54 16.30
C LEU A 68 6.82 -11.50 15.95
N LEU A 69 6.88 -10.87 14.77
CA LEU A 69 5.93 -9.86 14.35
C LEU A 69 4.51 -10.43 14.19
N ALA A 70 4.37 -11.65 13.67
CA ALA A 70 3.09 -12.35 13.59
C ALA A 70 2.48 -12.56 14.99
N LEU A 71 3.28 -13.03 15.96
CA LEU A 71 2.85 -13.18 17.35
C LEU A 71 2.39 -11.84 17.94
N LEU A 72 3.19 -10.78 17.78
CA LEU A 72 2.89 -9.44 18.29
C LEU A 72 1.63 -8.82 17.67
N VAL A 73 1.37 -9.10 16.38
CA VAL A 73 0.13 -8.69 15.70
C VAL A 73 -1.06 -9.49 16.25
N GLU A 74 -0.92 -10.81 16.39
CA GLU A 74 -2.00 -11.67 16.87
C GLU A 74 -2.42 -11.33 18.31
N MET A 75 -1.47 -10.90 19.15
CA MET A 75 -1.79 -10.36 20.48
C MET A 75 -2.85 -9.24 20.42
N LEU A 76 -2.89 -8.45 19.36
CA LEU A 76 -3.82 -7.32 19.22
C LEU A 76 -5.13 -7.71 18.52
N HIS A 77 -5.28 -8.95 18.06
CA HIS A 77 -6.43 -9.38 17.28
C HIS A 77 -7.74 -9.33 18.10
N PRO A 78 -8.89 -8.91 17.53
CA PRO A 78 -10.17 -8.81 18.25
C PRO A 78 -10.67 -10.10 18.91
N GLU A 79 -10.30 -11.27 18.37
CA GLU A 79 -10.60 -12.57 19.01
C GLU A 79 -9.74 -12.84 20.25
N VAL A 80 -8.58 -12.21 20.35
CA VAL A 80 -7.64 -12.34 21.47
C VAL A 80 -7.92 -11.29 22.53
N ARG A 81 -8.23 -10.05 22.12
CA ARG A 81 -8.51 -8.91 23.00
C ARG A 81 -9.64 -8.05 22.45
N THR A 82 -10.66 -7.84 23.26
CA THR A 82 -11.87 -7.08 22.88
C THR A 82 -11.85 -5.63 23.39
N ASP A 83 -11.01 -5.29 24.38
CA ASP A 83 -10.89 -3.92 24.88
C ASP A 83 -9.96 -3.08 23.97
N VAL A 84 -10.56 -2.20 23.17
CA VAL A 84 -9.85 -1.28 22.26
C VAL A 84 -8.85 -0.38 23.00
N THR A 85 -9.13 0.02 24.24
CA THR A 85 -8.23 0.86 25.03
C THR A 85 -6.99 0.09 25.48
N GLU A 86 -7.16 -1.19 25.82
CA GLU A 86 -6.05 -2.09 26.12
C GLU A 86 -5.20 -2.34 24.87
N VAL A 87 -5.85 -2.66 23.75
CA VAL A 87 -5.20 -2.89 22.45
C VAL A 87 -4.33 -1.70 22.05
N GLU A 88 -4.86 -0.48 22.10
CA GLU A 88 -4.08 0.73 21.78
C GLU A 88 -2.92 0.98 22.75
N ARG A 89 -3.08 0.64 24.03
CA ARG A 89 -1.99 0.74 25.02
C ARG A 89 -0.87 -0.24 24.72
N ILE A 90 -1.21 -1.49 24.40
CA ILE A 90 -0.22 -2.53 24.05
C ILE A 90 0.46 -2.16 22.74
N ARG A 91 -0.30 -1.82 21.68
CA ARG A 91 0.22 -1.32 20.41
C ARG A 91 1.20 -0.16 20.61
N SER A 92 0.82 0.83 21.41
CA SER A 92 1.68 1.98 21.71
C SER A 92 2.97 1.56 22.43
N PHE A 93 2.89 0.58 23.33
CA PHE A 93 4.08 0.02 23.98
C PHE A 93 4.98 -0.72 22.97
N LEU A 94 4.41 -1.61 22.16
CA LEU A 94 5.13 -2.39 21.15
C LEU A 94 5.82 -1.49 20.13
N ASN A 95 5.11 -0.50 19.59
CA ASN A 95 5.68 0.43 18.62
C ASN A 95 6.82 1.27 19.19
N ARG A 96 6.82 1.61 20.49
CA ARG A 96 7.98 2.30 21.10
C ARG A 96 9.26 1.47 21.06
N VAL A 97 9.15 0.14 21.07
CA VAL A 97 10.28 -0.78 20.98
C VAL A 97 10.59 -1.09 19.52
N LEU A 98 9.60 -1.54 18.75
CA LEU A 98 9.78 -1.97 17.35
C LEU A 98 10.35 -0.86 16.44
N ILE A 99 10.07 0.41 16.73
CA ILE A 99 10.58 1.53 15.93
C ILE A 99 12.11 1.56 15.90
N SER A 100 12.80 1.18 16.99
CA SER A 100 14.28 1.14 16.98
C SER A 100 14.83 0.06 16.04
N ASP A 101 14.04 -0.99 15.81
CA ASP A 101 14.38 -2.11 14.94
C ASP A 101 13.81 -1.94 13.52
N GLY A 102 13.20 -0.78 13.25
CA GLY A 102 12.68 -0.43 11.95
C GLY A 102 11.34 -1.07 11.61
N TYR A 103 10.54 -1.46 12.60
CA TYR A 103 9.18 -1.96 12.42
C TYR A 103 8.13 -1.13 13.16
N GLU A 104 6.89 -1.14 12.66
CA GLU A 104 5.73 -0.51 13.28
C GLU A 104 4.51 -1.39 13.04
N LEU A 105 3.71 -1.65 14.07
CA LEU A 105 2.38 -2.21 13.94
C LEU A 105 1.43 -1.09 13.53
N VAL A 106 0.80 -1.23 12.37
CA VAL A 106 -0.14 -0.24 11.81
C VAL A 106 -1.52 -0.86 11.67
N GLN A 107 -2.57 -0.09 11.95
CA GLN A 107 -3.92 -0.56 11.67
C GLN A 107 -4.07 -0.69 10.16
N VAL A 108 -4.56 -1.85 9.73
CA VAL A 108 -4.78 -2.20 8.32
C VAL A 108 -6.24 -2.51 8.01
N ASP A 109 -7.04 -2.89 9.01
CA ASP A 109 -8.45 -3.20 8.83
C ASP A 109 -9.23 -3.02 10.16
N ASP A 110 -10.52 -3.36 10.17
CA ASP A 110 -11.33 -3.54 11.37
C ASP A 110 -12.38 -4.67 11.22
N ILE A 111 -12.73 -5.31 12.34
CA ILE A 111 -13.85 -6.26 12.43
C ILE A 111 -14.87 -5.69 13.40
N SER A 112 -16.02 -5.28 12.88
CA SER A 112 -17.11 -4.70 13.69
C SER A 112 -16.66 -3.51 14.56
N GLY A 113 -15.74 -2.68 14.04
CA GLY A 113 -15.17 -1.54 14.75
C GLY A 113 -14.00 -1.87 15.68
N ALA A 114 -13.58 -3.13 15.79
CA ALA A 114 -12.36 -3.54 16.49
C ALA A 114 -11.17 -3.56 15.51
N PRO A 115 -10.05 -2.89 15.81
CA PRO A 115 -8.97 -2.70 14.85
C PRO A 115 -8.18 -3.99 14.58
N ILE A 116 -7.78 -4.19 13.32
CA ILE A 116 -6.84 -5.23 12.87
C ILE A 116 -5.52 -4.58 12.47
N PHE A 117 -4.41 -5.18 12.89
CA PHE A 117 -3.07 -4.64 12.68
C PHE A 117 -2.22 -5.52 11.78
N ALA A 118 -1.18 -4.93 11.18
CA ALA A 118 -0.09 -5.66 10.56
C ALA A 118 1.23 -4.97 10.90
N ALA A 119 2.32 -5.74 10.93
CA ALA A 119 3.66 -5.20 11.05
C ALA A 119 4.13 -4.65 9.68
N CYS A 120 4.77 -3.48 9.69
CA CYS A 120 5.36 -2.87 8.51
C CYS A 120 6.74 -2.30 8.86
N ARG A 121 7.64 -2.17 7.86
CA ARG A 121 8.91 -1.49 8.08
C ARG A 121 8.73 0.02 8.17
N VAL A 122 9.33 0.64 9.20
CA VAL A 122 9.35 2.08 9.41
C VAL A 122 10.03 2.75 8.22
N GLY A 123 9.30 3.64 7.54
CA GLY A 123 9.80 4.39 6.39
C GLY A 123 9.66 3.70 5.04
N ALA A 124 9.05 2.50 4.97
CA ALA A 124 8.82 1.80 3.70
C ALA A 124 7.63 2.38 2.89
N GLY A 125 6.84 3.31 3.45
CA GLY A 125 5.62 3.75 2.79
C GLY A 125 5.10 5.11 3.23
N VAL A 126 4.08 5.59 2.52
CA VAL A 126 3.45 6.90 2.75
C VAL A 126 2.55 6.82 3.98
N ARG A 127 2.69 7.79 4.90
CA ARG A 127 1.92 7.85 6.17
C ARG A 127 0.45 8.23 5.92
N GLY A 128 -0.45 7.66 6.73
CA GLY A 128 -1.89 7.95 6.73
C GLY A 128 -2.74 6.95 5.93
N THR A 129 -4.06 6.98 6.16
CA THR A 129 -5.04 6.20 5.40
C THR A 129 -5.36 6.87 4.08
N MET A 130 -5.59 6.09 3.02
CA MET A 130 -6.09 6.64 1.75
C MET A 130 -7.57 6.97 1.93
N LYS A 131 -7.94 8.23 1.70
CA LYS A 131 -9.35 8.64 1.72
C LYS A 131 -10.02 8.46 0.36
N ASN A 132 -9.48 9.14 -0.65
CA ASN A 132 -9.97 9.09 -2.02
C ASN A 132 -8.78 9.09 -2.98
N LEU A 133 -8.89 8.36 -4.08
CA LEU A 133 -7.93 8.36 -5.17
C LEU A 133 -8.62 8.94 -6.42
N ILE A 134 -8.12 10.09 -6.89
CA ILE A 134 -8.66 10.77 -8.07
C ILE A 134 -7.70 10.57 -9.23
N PHE A 135 -8.17 9.99 -10.33
CA PHE A 135 -7.29 9.56 -11.42
C PHE A 135 -7.98 9.55 -12.77
N ALA A 136 -7.21 9.26 -13.83
CA ALA A 136 -7.69 9.03 -15.18
C ALA A 136 -8.69 10.11 -15.70
N SER A 137 -8.38 11.40 -15.52
CA SER A 137 -9.25 12.47 -16.05
C SER A 137 -9.25 12.49 -17.57
N ILE A 138 -10.44 12.56 -18.19
CA ILE A 138 -10.63 12.74 -19.64
C ILE A 138 -11.00 14.20 -19.89
N GLY A 139 -10.04 15.00 -20.35
CA GLY A 139 -10.25 16.40 -20.70
C GLY A 139 -9.67 17.38 -19.67
N PRO A 140 -10.35 18.51 -19.37
CA PRO A 140 -9.78 19.54 -18.52
C PRO A 140 -9.51 19.01 -17.10
N LYS A 141 -8.48 19.58 -16.47
CA LYS A 141 -8.08 19.25 -15.10
C LYS A 141 -9.28 19.39 -14.14
N PRO A 142 -9.54 18.41 -13.25
CA PRO A 142 -10.57 18.54 -12.23
C PRO A 142 -10.24 19.68 -11.26
N GLU A 143 -11.24 20.51 -10.96
CA GLU A 143 -11.13 21.52 -9.90
C GLU A 143 -11.62 20.91 -8.59
N ILE A 144 -10.71 20.74 -7.64
CA ILE A 144 -10.96 20.12 -6.36
C ILE A 144 -10.82 21.20 -5.28
N VAL A 145 -11.78 21.28 -4.37
CA VAL A 145 -11.69 22.13 -3.17
C VAL A 145 -11.87 21.29 -1.92
N LEU A 146 -11.31 21.78 -0.82
CA LEU A 146 -11.58 21.26 0.51
C LEU A 146 -12.94 21.81 0.96
N ALA A 147 -13.93 20.93 1.09
CA ALA A 147 -15.25 21.30 1.59
C ALA A 147 -15.24 21.45 3.11
N ASP A 148 -14.44 20.61 3.79
CA ASP A 148 -14.22 20.66 5.23
C ASP A 148 -12.73 20.45 5.52
N ALA A 149 -12.08 21.48 6.06
CA ALA A 149 -10.65 21.44 6.38
C ALA A 149 -10.31 20.66 7.65
N VAL A 150 -11.26 20.57 8.58
CA VAL A 150 -11.08 19.88 9.86
C VAL A 150 -11.18 18.38 9.63
N ASN A 151 -12.15 17.97 8.80
CA ASN A 151 -12.35 16.56 8.44
C ASN A 151 -11.57 16.14 7.18
N ASN A 152 -10.89 17.08 6.52
CA ASN A 152 -10.15 16.86 5.29
C ASN A 152 -11.04 16.26 4.17
N ASP A 153 -12.28 16.76 4.06
CA ASP A 153 -13.26 16.34 3.06
C ASP A 153 -13.07 17.11 1.77
N LEU A 154 -12.91 16.36 0.69
CA LEU A 154 -12.58 16.88 -0.61
C LEU A 154 -13.80 16.81 -1.51
N ARG A 155 -14.09 17.92 -2.19
CA ARG A 155 -15.21 18.04 -3.13
C ARG A 155 -14.71 18.49 -4.48
N ILE A 156 -15.08 17.76 -5.53
CA ILE A 156 -14.84 18.22 -6.89
C ILE A 156 -15.90 19.26 -7.24
N VAL A 157 -15.45 20.47 -7.55
CA VAL A 157 -16.31 21.62 -7.83
C VAL A 157 -16.59 21.74 -9.32
N ARG A 158 -15.65 21.33 -10.18
CA ARG A 158 -15.80 21.31 -11.64
C ARG A 158 -15.08 20.13 -12.28
N HIS A 159 -15.65 19.62 -13.36
CA HIS A 159 -15.12 18.49 -14.16
C HIS A 159 -15.02 17.15 -13.42
N GLY A 160 -15.76 16.94 -12.32
CA GLY A 160 -15.78 15.66 -11.61
C GLY A 160 -16.29 14.48 -12.44
N GLN A 161 -17.10 14.76 -13.47
CA GLN A 161 -17.61 13.73 -14.39
C GLN A 161 -16.53 13.20 -15.35
N ASN A 162 -15.39 13.89 -15.42
CA ASN A 162 -14.30 13.54 -16.32
C ASN A 162 -13.23 12.68 -15.64
N CYS A 163 -13.16 12.67 -14.31
CA CYS A 163 -12.21 11.87 -13.55
C CYS A 163 -12.88 10.67 -12.89
N LEU A 164 -12.04 9.71 -12.49
CA LEU A 164 -12.44 8.57 -11.67
C LEU A 164 -12.11 8.88 -10.22
N ILE A 165 -12.99 8.47 -9.30
CA ILE A 165 -12.82 8.61 -7.85
C ILE A 165 -12.97 7.24 -7.23
N TYR A 166 -11.85 6.63 -6.85
CA TYR A 166 -11.89 5.42 -6.06
C TYR A 166 -12.02 5.81 -4.58
N ASP A 167 -13.12 5.36 -3.98
CA ASP A 167 -13.63 5.75 -2.66
C ASP A 167 -13.73 4.57 -1.68
N ARG A 168 -13.23 3.40 -2.06
CA ARG A 168 -13.18 2.24 -1.18
C ARG A 168 -11.94 2.26 -0.29
N PRO A 169 -12.00 1.66 0.91
CA PRO A 169 -10.83 1.41 1.72
C PRO A 169 -9.75 0.63 0.96
N LEU A 170 -8.49 0.90 1.29
CA LEU A 170 -7.35 0.16 0.75
C LEU A 170 -7.00 -0.98 1.71
N ALA A 171 -6.95 -2.21 1.22
CA ALA A 171 -6.55 -3.37 2.00
C ALA A 171 -5.03 -3.40 2.25
N ALA A 172 -4.58 -4.27 3.17
CA ALA A 172 -3.17 -4.40 3.57
C ALA A 172 -2.25 -4.76 2.39
N HIS A 173 -2.77 -5.50 1.41
CA HIS A 173 -2.06 -5.94 0.21
C HIS A 173 -2.02 -4.87 -0.91
N GLY A 174 -2.56 -3.68 -0.67
CA GLY A 174 -2.60 -2.60 -1.65
C GLY A 174 -3.88 -2.60 -2.50
N LEU A 175 -3.76 -2.13 -3.76
CA LEU A 175 -4.89 -2.13 -4.71
C LEU A 175 -4.56 -3.04 -5.89
N THR A 176 -5.27 -4.16 -6.00
CA THR A 176 -5.12 -5.13 -7.09
C THR A 176 -5.94 -4.73 -8.31
N TRP A 177 -5.62 -5.32 -9.47
CA TRP A 177 -6.42 -5.15 -10.67
C TRP A 177 -7.82 -5.75 -10.54
N ALA A 178 -7.96 -6.85 -9.80
CA ALA A 178 -9.25 -7.47 -9.47
C ALA A 178 -10.15 -6.49 -8.71
N GLU A 179 -9.64 -5.87 -7.65
CA GLU A 179 -10.39 -4.92 -6.83
C GLU A 179 -10.76 -3.65 -7.61
N LEU A 180 -9.84 -3.12 -8.41
CA LEU A 180 -10.12 -1.96 -9.24
C LEU A 180 -11.17 -2.29 -10.33
N THR A 181 -11.12 -3.50 -10.90
CA THR A 181 -12.11 -3.98 -11.87
C THR A 181 -13.49 -4.18 -11.23
N ALA A 182 -13.54 -4.76 -10.01
CA ALA A 182 -14.78 -4.92 -9.26
C ALA A 182 -15.40 -3.57 -8.89
N TRP A 183 -14.58 -2.61 -8.44
CA TRP A 183 -15.02 -1.23 -8.21
C TRP A 183 -15.61 -0.60 -9.48
N TRP A 184 -14.96 -0.78 -10.63
CA TRP A 184 -15.45 -0.26 -11.91
C TRP A 184 -16.78 -0.89 -12.33
N ALA A 185 -16.94 -2.20 -12.14
CA ALA A 185 -18.20 -2.90 -12.42
C ALA A 185 -19.38 -2.31 -11.65
N ASP A 186 -19.18 -2.02 -10.37
CA ASP A 186 -20.21 -1.45 -9.50
C ASP A 186 -20.53 0.00 -9.86
N GLN A 187 -19.51 0.81 -10.16
CA GLN A 187 -19.69 2.21 -10.57
C GLN A 187 -20.47 2.36 -11.87
N GLU A 188 -20.18 1.51 -12.87
CA GLU A 188 -20.84 1.57 -14.18
C GLU A 188 -22.11 0.70 -14.27
N GLY A 189 -22.45 -0.03 -13.21
CA GLY A 189 -23.63 -0.92 -13.20
C GLY A 189 -23.51 -2.11 -14.17
N ILE A 190 -22.30 -2.59 -14.42
CA ILE A 190 -21.99 -3.67 -15.37
C ILE A 190 -21.52 -4.97 -14.69
N ALA A 191 -21.81 -5.15 -13.39
CA ALA A 191 -21.43 -6.34 -12.63
C ALA A 191 -21.98 -7.67 -13.18
N ALA A 192 -23.02 -7.63 -14.03
CA ALA A 192 -23.55 -8.82 -14.72
C ALA A 192 -22.78 -9.22 -15.99
N ALA A 193 -21.85 -8.37 -16.46
CA ALA A 193 -21.00 -8.69 -17.61
C ALA A 193 -19.90 -9.68 -17.21
N SER A 194 -19.23 -10.29 -18.19
CA SER A 194 -18.08 -11.15 -17.90
C SER A 194 -16.93 -10.31 -17.32
N GLU A 195 -16.15 -10.89 -16.40
CA GLU A 195 -14.98 -10.22 -15.79
C GLU A 195 -14.03 -9.65 -16.86
N ARG A 196 -13.85 -10.38 -17.97
CA ARG A 196 -13.04 -9.95 -19.10
C ARG A 196 -13.59 -8.70 -19.79
N ASP A 197 -14.91 -8.56 -19.88
CA ASP A 197 -15.55 -7.40 -20.50
C ASP A 197 -15.44 -6.17 -19.60
N VAL A 198 -15.62 -6.34 -18.29
CA VAL A 198 -15.42 -5.28 -17.31
C VAL A 198 -13.96 -4.82 -17.30
N ALA A 199 -13.00 -5.74 -17.21
CA ALA A 199 -11.57 -5.42 -17.23
C ALA A 199 -11.16 -4.70 -18.51
N ARG A 200 -11.69 -5.12 -19.66
CA ARG A 200 -11.47 -4.46 -20.96
C ARG A 200 -12.08 -3.06 -21.00
N SER A 201 -13.30 -2.89 -20.48
CA SER A 201 -13.96 -1.58 -20.36
C SER A 201 -13.14 -0.62 -19.50
N LEU A 202 -12.68 -1.09 -18.32
CA LEU A 202 -11.80 -0.32 -17.44
C LEU A 202 -10.49 0.06 -18.15
N TYR A 203 -9.80 -0.90 -18.78
CA TYR A 203 -8.56 -0.62 -19.51
C TYR A 203 -8.76 0.45 -20.60
N GLN A 204 -9.83 0.38 -21.38
CA GLN A 204 -10.15 1.39 -22.39
C GLN A 204 -10.41 2.76 -21.76
N ARG A 205 -11.08 2.81 -20.60
CA ARG A 205 -11.31 4.04 -19.84
C ARG A 205 -10.01 4.66 -19.32
N LEU A 206 -9.06 3.83 -18.89
CA LEU A 206 -7.73 4.25 -18.45
C LEU A 206 -6.87 4.73 -19.63
N ASP A 207 -6.80 3.98 -20.74
CA ASP A 207 -6.06 4.38 -21.95
C ASP A 207 -6.54 5.72 -22.52
N ARG A 208 -7.86 5.96 -22.51
CA ARG A 208 -8.44 7.26 -22.94
C ARG A 208 -7.94 8.44 -22.12
N SER A 209 -7.60 8.25 -20.84
CA SER A 209 -7.09 9.33 -19.99
C SER A 209 -5.68 9.80 -20.37
N LEU A 210 -4.90 8.97 -21.05
CA LEU A 210 -3.54 9.29 -21.49
C LEU A 210 -3.51 10.22 -22.71
N GLY A 211 -4.67 10.50 -23.33
CA GLY A 211 -4.75 11.38 -24.50
C GLY A 211 -3.82 10.92 -25.63
N GLY A 212 -3.05 11.85 -26.21
CA GLY A 212 -2.06 11.57 -27.25
C GLY A 212 -0.64 11.26 -26.74
N ASN A 213 -0.46 10.93 -25.46
CA ASN A 213 0.86 10.61 -24.92
C ASN A 213 1.24 9.14 -25.20
N ASP A 214 1.91 8.91 -26.33
CA ASP A 214 2.33 7.57 -26.75
C ASP A 214 3.33 6.92 -25.78
N ALA A 215 4.15 7.72 -25.08
CA ALA A 215 5.14 7.20 -24.12
C ALA A 215 4.45 6.58 -22.89
N GLU A 216 3.49 7.29 -22.31
CA GLU A 216 2.67 6.77 -21.21
C GLU A 216 1.82 5.57 -21.65
N ARG A 217 1.21 5.63 -22.85
CA ARG A 217 0.42 4.52 -23.41
C ARG A 217 1.25 3.24 -23.52
N ARG A 218 2.54 3.33 -23.80
CA ARG A 218 3.46 2.18 -23.85
C ARG A 218 3.61 1.53 -22.48
N ILE A 219 3.83 2.33 -21.42
CA ILE A 219 3.93 1.80 -20.06
C ILE A 219 2.63 1.10 -19.68
N LEU A 220 1.47 1.75 -19.88
CA LEU A 220 0.18 1.17 -19.54
C LEU A 220 -0.08 -0.13 -20.31
N ARG A 221 0.21 -0.16 -21.62
CA ARG A 221 0.02 -1.36 -22.45
C ARG A 221 0.92 -2.50 -22.02
N THR A 222 2.22 -2.25 -21.84
CA THR A 222 3.17 -3.29 -21.41
C THR A 222 2.80 -3.84 -20.03
N TYR A 223 2.36 -2.99 -19.10
CA TYR A 223 1.90 -3.47 -17.80
C TYR A 223 0.59 -4.26 -17.91
N ALA A 224 -0.35 -3.84 -18.77
CA ALA A 224 -1.64 -4.53 -18.91
C ALA A 224 -1.52 -5.96 -19.46
N GLU A 225 -0.50 -6.26 -20.27
CA GLU A 225 -0.19 -7.63 -20.68
C GLU A 225 0.14 -8.55 -19.49
N ARG A 226 0.63 -7.98 -18.38
CA ARG A 226 0.92 -8.71 -17.15
C ARG A 226 -0.35 -9.21 -16.46
N TYR A 227 -1.46 -8.48 -16.52
CA TYR A 227 -2.75 -8.96 -15.97
C TYR A 227 -3.21 -10.26 -16.63
N VAL A 228 -2.92 -10.43 -17.92
CA VAL A 228 -3.25 -11.66 -18.66
C VAL A 228 -2.29 -12.80 -18.30
N ARG A 229 -1.00 -12.48 -18.09
CA ARG A 229 0.06 -13.46 -17.84
C ARG A 229 0.10 -13.96 -16.39
N LEU A 230 -0.07 -13.05 -15.43
CA LEU A 230 0.12 -13.29 -13.99
C LEU A 230 -1.21 -13.39 -13.23
N GLY A 231 -2.31 -12.93 -13.83
CA GLY A 231 -3.62 -12.90 -13.19
C GLY A 231 -4.01 -11.51 -12.68
N PRO A 232 -5.26 -11.35 -12.19
CA PRO A 232 -5.82 -10.07 -11.79
C PRO A 232 -5.42 -9.64 -10.37
N ASP A 233 -4.77 -10.50 -9.60
CA ASP A 233 -4.39 -10.22 -8.20
C ASP A 233 -3.11 -9.39 -8.09
N ILE A 234 -2.40 -9.16 -9.20
CA ILE A 234 -1.26 -8.24 -9.19
C ILE A 234 -1.72 -6.79 -9.00
N PRO A 235 -0.85 -5.90 -8.49
CA PRO A 235 -1.17 -4.50 -8.27
C PRO A 235 -1.72 -3.79 -9.51
N ALA A 236 -2.71 -2.92 -9.33
CA ALA A 236 -3.27 -2.11 -10.41
C ALA A 236 -2.36 -0.91 -10.72
N LEU A 237 -1.89 -0.79 -11.96
CA LEU A 237 -1.22 0.41 -12.46
C LEU A 237 -2.24 1.51 -12.77
N ILE A 238 -2.26 2.54 -11.93
CA ILE A 238 -3.23 3.63 -12.00
C ILE A 238 -2.63 4.82 -12.74
N PRO A 239 -3.15 5.23 -13.92
CA PRO A 239 -2.64 6.38 -14.65
C PRO A 239 -3.23 7.72 -14.15
N GLN A 240 -2.46 8.79 -14.38
CA GLN A 240 -2.93 10.18 -14.31
C GLN A 240 -3.54 10.54 -12.95
N VAL A 241 -2.78 10.30 -11.87
CA VAL A 241 -3.26 10.45 -10.49
C VAL A 241 -3.09 11.88 -10.00
N TYR A 242 -4.16 12.48 -9.49
CA TYR A 242 -4.13 13.83 -8.95
C TYR A 242 -3.83 13.81 -7.45
N LEU A 243 -2.84 14.61 -7.05
CA LEU A 243 -2.53 14.84 -5.65
C LEU A 243 -3.41 15.97 -5.10
N HIS A 244 -3.92 15.78 -3.89
CA HIS A 244 -4.64 16.84 -3.18
C HIS A 244 -3.69 17.93 -2.68
N TYR A 245 -4.19 19.16 -2.72
CA TYR A 245 -3.50 20.39 -2.37
C TYR A 245 -4.10 21.05 -1.12
N ASP A 246 -3.20 21.63 -0.34
CA ASP A 246 -3.36 22.54 0.79
C ASP A 246 -4.42 23.65 0.53
N PRO A 247 -5.41 23.82 1.43
CA PRO A 247 -6.48 24.81 1.31
C PRO A 247 -6.04 26.29 1.40
N TYR A 248 -4.79 26.63 1.71
CA TYR A 248 -4.39 28.02 1.98
C TYR A 248 -3.98 28.89 0.78
N ILE A 249 -4.07 28.41 -0.46
CA ILE A 249 -3.50 29.16 -1.60
C ILE A 249 -4.56 29.64 -2.58
N ARG A 250 -5.33 30.63 -2.10
CA ARG A 250 -5.85 31.72 -2.97
C ARG A 250 -5.81 33.08 -2.30
N THR A 251 -5.72 33.16 -0.97
CA THR A 251 -5.79 34.44 -0.23
C THR A 251 -4.44 35.01 0.20
N HIS A 252 -3.33 34.27 0.13
CA HIS A 252 -2.04 34.72 0.68
C HIS A 252 -0.83 34.59 -0.28
N HIS A 253 -1.04 34.51 -1.60
CA HIS A 253 0.08 34.74 -2.52
C HIS A 253 0.27 36.23 -2.78
N GLN A 254 1.39 36.77 -2.29
CA GLN A 254 2.05 37.90 -2.94
C GLN A 254 2.24 37.56 -4.43
N PRO A 255 2.04 38.52 -5.35
CA PRO A 255 2.26 38.28 -6.77
C PRO A 255 3.74 37.89 -6.99
N GLY A 256 3.98 36.60 -7.29
CA GLY A 256 5.32 36.05 -7.52
C GLY A 256 5.63 34.70 -6.84
N ALA A 257 4.77 34.19 -5.95
CA ALA A 257 4.97 32.85 -5.37
C ALA A 257 4.53 31.74 -6.34
N ALA A 258 5.40 30.76 -6.55
CA ALA A 258 5.21 29.69 -7.53
C ALA A 258 3.95 28.85 -7.22
N SER A 259 3.04 28.75 -8.20
CA SER A 259 2.00 27.71 -8.26
C SER A 259 2.63 26.36 -7.88
N LEU A 260 1.98 25.48 -7.10
CA LEU A 260 2.64 24.19 -6.84
C LEU A 260 2.97 23.54 -8.16
N ALA A 261 4.24 23.15 -8.25
CA ALA A 261 4.84 22.76 -9.50
C ALA A 261 4.41 21.34 -9.93
N ARG A 262 3.97 20.48 -8.99
CA ARG A 262 3.43 19.13 -9.29
C ARG A 262 2.01 18.93 -8.78
N GLN A 263 1.08 18.65 -9.69
CA GLN A 263 -0.36 18.49 -9.38
C GLN A 263 -0.92 17.13 -9.83
N ARG A 264 -0.10 16.32 -10.51
CA ARG A 264 -0.47 15.05 -11.12
C ARG A 264 0.76 14.16 -11.24
N MET A 265 0.62 12.88 -10.90
CA MET A 265 1.58 11.81 -11.15
C MET A 265 1.18 11.05 -12.41
N ASP A 266 2.14 10.62 -13.23
CA ASP A 266 1.82 9.90 -14.47
C ASP A 266 1.26 8.51 -14.18
N PHE A 267 1.88 7.76 -13.27
CA PHE A 267 1.36 6.48 -12.79
C PHE A 267 1.62 6.25 -11.31
N LEU A 268 0.73 5.48 -10.67
CA LEU A 268 0.82 5.05 -9.28
C LEU A 268 0.54 3.55 -9.16
N LEU A 269 1.33 2.87 -8.32
CA LEU A 269 1.02 1.55 -7.78
C LEU A 269 0.86 1.67 -6.27
N LEU A 270 -0.20 1.07 -5.74
CA LEU A 270 -0.46 0.95 -4.31
C LEU A 270 -0.15 -0.50 -3.91
N LEU A 271 0.99 -0.69 -3.25
CA LEU A 271 1.54 -2.01 -2.90
C LEU A 271 1.33 -2.32 -1.41
N PRO A 272 1.58 -3.56 -0.97
CA PRO A 272 1.55 -3.94 0.44
C PRO A 272 2.45 -3.07 1.30
N HIS A 273 2.19 -3.06 2.61
CA HIS A 273 2.99 -2.32 3.60
C HIS A 273 3.04 -0.80 3.36
N ARG A 274 2.00 -0.23 2.71
CA ARG A 274 1.87 1.20 2.37
C ARG A 274 2.94 1.70 1.39
N VAL A 275 3.64 0.81 0.70
CA VAL A 275 4.57 1.18 -0.36
C VAL A 275 3.75 1.81 -1.50
N ARG A 276 4.08 3.05 -1.87
CA ARG A 276 3.47 3.75 -3.00
C ARG A 276 4.53 4.03 -4.05
N VAL A 277 4.42 3.36 -5.19
CA VAL A 277 5.38 3.51 -6.28
C VAL A 277 4.83 4.47 -7.31
N VAL A 278 5.58 5.52 -7.60
CA VAL A 278 5.28 6.52 -8.62
C VAL A 278 6.18 6.28 -9.81
N ILE A 279 5.58 6.16 -10.99
CA ILE A 279 6.32 6.03 -12.25
C ILE A 279 6.04 7.28 -13.09
N GLU A 280 7.10 7.95 -13.51
CA GLU A 280 7.05 9.24 -14.21
C GLU A 280 7.69 9.13 -15.60
N CYS A 281 7.06 9.75 -16.59
CA CYS A 281 7.51 9.78 -17.97
C CYS A 281 8.15 11.13 -18.29
N ASP A 282 9.48 11.20 -18.28
CA ASP A 282 10.20 12.45 -18.48
C ASP A 282 10.52 12.73 -19.96
N GLY A 283 9.75 13.64 -20.55
CA GLY A 283 10.03 14.16 -21.88
C GLY A 283 10.91 15.42 -21.86
N LYS A 284 11.39 15.82 -23.05
CA LYS A 284 12.24 17.01 -23.23
C LYS A 284 11.64 18.27 -22.60
N GLN A 285 10.32 18.39 -22.64
CA GLN A 285 9.57 19.52 -22.07
C GLN A 285 9.75 19.70 -20.55
N HIS A 286 10.16 18.66 -19.81
CA HIS A 286 10.36 18.75 -18.36
C HIS A 286 11.69 19.42 -17.96
N TYR A 287 12.69 19.40 -18.85
CA TYR A 287 14.03 19.91 -18.55
C TYR A 287 14.58 20.86 -19.61
N ALA A 288 13.81 21.19 -20.65
CA ALA A 288 14.17 22.20 -21.64
C ALA A 288 13.37 23.50 -21.42
N ASP A 289 13.96 24.64 -21.75
CA ASP A 289 13.28 25.95 -21.79
C ASP A 289 12.31 26.06 -22.98
N ASP A 290 11.68 27.23 -23.13
CA ASP A 290 10.68 27.49 -24.17
C ASP A 290 11.28 27.47 -25.60
N ASP A 291 12.60 27.65 -25.72
CA ASP A 291 13.35 27.51 -26.97
C ASP A 291 13.79 26.04 -27.22
N GLY A 292 13.44 25.13 -26.32
CA GLY A 292 13.80 23.72 -26.39
C GLY A 292 15.27 23.44 -26.10
N ARG A 293 15.99 24.33 -25.41
CA ARG A 293 17.36 24.11 -24.91
C ARG A 293 17.32 23.58 -23.49
N ALA A 294 18.28 22.73 -23.12
CA ALA A 294 18.35 22.20 -21.75
C ALA A 294 18.46 23.34 -20.72
N SER A 295 17.62 23.30 -19.70
CA SER A 295 17.53 24.29 -18.63
C SER A 295 17.90 23.65 -17.30
N PRO A 296 19.09 23.98 -16.73
CA PRO A 296 19.49 23.50 -15.41
C PRO A 296 18.48 23.86 -14.31
N ARG A 297 17.77 24.99 -14.46
CA ARG A 297 16.75 25.44 -13.52
C ARG A 297 15.53 24.51 -13.51
N ARG A 298 14.93 24.21 -14.68
CA ARG A 298 13.79 23.28 -14.78
C ARG A 298 14.16 21.89 -14.30
N TYR A 299 15.38 21.43 -14.61
CA TYR A 299 15.90 20.17 -14.08
C TYR A 299 16.00 20.18 -12.54
N ALA A 300 16.54 21.24 -11.94
CA ALA A 300 16.66 21.35 -10.49
C ALA A 300 15.29 21.40 -9.78
N GLU A 301 14.32 22.11 -10.36
CA GLU A 301 12.92 22.16 -9.90
C GLU A 301 12.29 20.75 -9.91
N MET A 302 12.39 20.02 -11.02
CA MET A 302 11.92 18.63 -11.15
C MET A 302 12.57 17.69 -10.12
N MET A 303 13.87 17.82 -9.91
CA MET A 303 14.58 17.01 -8.92
C MET A 303 14.25 17.39 -7.48
N ALA A 304 13.86 18.64 -7.22
CA ALA A 304 13.37 19.04 -5.89
C ALA A 304 12.04 18.35 -5.58
N GLU A 305 11.11 18.32 -6.54
CA GLU A 305 9.84 17.59 -6.38
C GLU A 305 10.04 16.09 -6.14
N ASP A 306 11.00 15.47 -6.85
CA ASP A 306 11.34 14.07 -6.66
C ASP A 306 11.80 13.79 -5.22
N ARG A 307 12.64 14.67 -4.67
CA ARG A 307 13.09 14.57 -3.28
C ARG A 307 11.94 14.74 -2.30
N GLU A 308 11.05 15.70 -2.51
CA GLU A 308 9.87 15.90 -1.66
C GLU A 308 8.97 14.66 -1.65
N LEU A 309 8.72 14.02 -2.80
CA LEU A 309 7.96 12.77 -2.85
C LEU A 309 8.65 11.64 -2.07
N ARG A 310 9.96 11.46 -2.26
CA ARG A 310 10.71 10.43 -1.54
C ARG A 310 10.74 10.67 -0.03
N LEU A 311 10.90 11.92 0.40
CA LEU A 311 10.84 12.30 1.82
C LEU A 311 9.45 12.05 2.42
N ASN A 312 8.40 12.11 1.61
CA ASN A 312 7.03 11.73 1.99
C ASN A 312 6.76 10.22 1.91
N GLY A 313 7.76 9.39 1.60
CA GLY A 313 7.68 7.93 1.61
C GLY A 313 7.27 7.29 0.28
N TYR A 314 7.23 8.04 -0.83
CA TYR A 314 7.00 7.48 -2.16
C TYR A 314 8.29 6.89 -2.75
N GLU A 315 8.20 5.76 -3.43
CA GLU A 315 9.26 5.28 -4.31
C GLU A 315 9.05 5.87 -5.71
N VAL A 316 9.99 6.69 -6.21
CA VAL A 316 9.85 7.34 -7.53
C VAL A 316 10.80 6.69 -8.54
N TYR A 317 10.27 6.31 -9.70
CA TYR A 317 11.01 5.79 -10.85
C TYR A 317 10.70 6.61 -12.09
N ARG A 318 11.73 7.16 -12.72
CA ARG A 318 11.61 8.03 -13.90
C ARG A 318 12.13 7.31 -15.14
N PHE A 319 11.34 7.33 -16.21
CA PHE A 319 11.74 6.88 -17.54
C PHE A 319 11.92 8.09 -18.44
N GLY A 320 13.11 8.26 -18.99
CA GLY A 320 13.35 9.33 -19.95
C GLY A 320 12.71 9.02 -21.31
N GLY A 321 12.47 10.04 -22.12
CA GLY A 321 11.94 9.85 -23.48
C GLY A 321 12.73 8.86 -24.35
N ALA A 322 14.05 8.73 -24.11
CA ALA A 322 14.89 7.74 -24.78
C ALA A 322 14.62 6.28 -24.33
N ASP A 323 14.13 6.07 -23.11
CA ASP A 323 13.73 4.75 -22.61
C ASP A 323 12.40 4.28 -23.21
N LEU A 324 11.56 5.23 -23.67
CA LEU A 324 10.18 5.01 -24.11
C LEU A 324 9.98 5.13 -25.63
N VAL A 325 11.06 5.01 -26.40
CA VAL A 325 11.01 4.96 -27.87
C VAL A 325 10.26 3.70 -28.33
N ASP A 326 9.54 3.77 -29.46
CA ASP A 326 8.86 2.60 -29.99
C ASP A 326 9.85 1.48 -30.36
N GLY A 327 9.63 0.29 -29.79
CA GLY A 327 10.37 -0.88 -30.19
C GLY A 327 10.33 -2.03 -29.17
N PRO A 328 10.77 -3.23 -29.60
CA PRO A 328 10.82 -4.41 -28.74
C PRO A 328 11.79 -4.26 -27.56
N GLU A 329 12.79 -3.38 -27.66
CA GLU A 329 13.73 -3.13 -26.57
C GLU A 329 13.08 -2.40 -25.39
N THR A 330 12.21 -1.43 -25.66
CA THR A 330 11.45 -0.72 -24.62
C THR A 330 10.50 -1.66 -23.90
N VAL A 331 9.81 -2.56 -24.62
CA VAL A 331 8.95 -3.58 -23.99
C VAL A 331 9.77 -4.47 -23.06
N ARG A 332 10.92 -5.00 -23.52
CA ARG A 332 11.81 -5.83 -22.68
C ARG A 332 12.32 -5.07 -21.44
N ARG A 333 12.67 -3.79 -21.59
CA ARG A 333 13.13 -2.94 -20.48
C ARG A 333 12.04 -2.75 -19.43
N LEU A 334 10.83 -2.44 -19.87
CA LEU A 334 9.68 -2.24 -18.99
C LEU A 334 9.30 -3.55 -18.29
N ASP A 335 9.24 -4.68 -19.01
CA ASP A 335 8.98 -6.00 -18.39
C ASP A 335 10.03 -6.33 -17.33
N ALA A 336 11.33 -6.20 -17.67
CA ALA A 336 12.41 -6.47 -16.72
C ALA A 336 12.38 -5.53 -15.51
N PHE A 337 11.97 -4.27 -15.69
CA PHE A 337 11.77 -3.35 -14.58
C PHE A 337 10.63 -3.82 -13.67
N PHE A 338 9.46 -4.12 -14.23
CA PHE A 338 8.31 -4.55 -13.44
C PHE A 338 8.52 -5.90 -12.74
N ASP A 339 9.24 -6.84 -13.35
CA ASP A 339 9.62 -8.10 -12.70
C ASP A 339 10.54 -7.87 -11.50
N ARG A 340 11.50 -6.94 -11.61
CA ARG A 340 12.38 -6.57 -10.50
C ARG A 340 11.65 -5.78 -9.42
N LEU A 341 10.70 -4.92 -9.79
CA LEU A 341 9.87 -4.18 -8.85
C LEU A 341 8.97 -5.15 -8.06
N ALA A 342 8.33 -6.10 -8.75
CA ALA A 342 7.56 -7.19 -8.17
C ALA A 342 8.40 -8.02 -7.19
N THR A 343 9.58 -8.47 -7.63
CA THR A 343 10.52 -9.22 -6.77
C THR A 343 10.95 -8.43 -5.53
N ARG A 344 11.21 -7.13 -5.67
CA ARG A 344 11.63 -6.25 -4.56
C ARG A 344 10.56 -6.16 -3.47
N HIS A 345 9.29 -6.15 -3.86
CA HIS A 345 8.16 -5.95 -2.96
C HIS A 345 7.37 -7.24 -2.67
N ALA A 346 7.83 -8.38 -3.21
CA ALA A 346 7.19 -9.69 -3.10
C ALA A 346 5.70 -9.68 -3.52
N VAL A 347 5.41 -9.06 -4.67
CA VAL A 347 4.07 -8.92 -5.27
C VAL A 347 3.96 -9.46 -6.68
#